data_AF-A0A084ZF45-F1
#
_entry.id   AF-A0A084ZF45-F1
#
_cell.length_a   1.000
_cell.length_b   1.000
_cell.length_c   1.000
_cell.angle_alpha   90.00
_cell.angle_beta   90.00
_cell.angle_gamma   90.00
#
_symmetry.space_group_name_H-M   'P 1'
#
loop_
_entity.id
_entity.type
_entity.pdbx_description
1 polymer ?
#
loop_
_entity_poly.entity_id
_entity_poly.type
_entity_poly.pdbx_seq_one_letter_code
_entity_poly.pdbx_strand_id
1 'polypeptide(L)'
;PIIYQERRPFNFVAIDDLTSERVFLQNEFAYGTDGRSNVGFGFWQTCVGSKAALTRANYEAAVSAMMGIPNSNGDPLGMNPTLLVVGKNNRGAAKALIEAITADGGGSNIYYKDVELLISPFVKNPPAPPAPAPEE
;
A
#
# COMPACT_ATOMS: atom_id res chain seq x y z
N PRO A 1 5.60 7.58 2.83
CA PRO A 1 5.20 6.31 3.47
C PRO A 1 4.45 6.52 4.79
N ILE A 2 3.33 5.84 4.95
CA ILE A 2 2.57 5.82 6.20
C ILE A 2 2.88 4.50 6.88
N ILE A 3 3.31 4.56 8.14
CA ILE A 3 3.53 3.37 8.97
C ILE A 3 2.35 3.24 9.90
N TYR A 4 1.68 2.10 9.82
CA TYR A 4 0.64 1.69 10.75
C TYR A 4 1.26 0.72 11.77
N GLN A 5 1.28 1.12 13.03
CA GLN A 5 1.77 0.27 14.12
C GLN A 5 0.62 -0.11 15.05
N GLU A 6 0.22 -1.38 15.00
CA GLU A 6 -0.75 -1.94 15.92
C GLU A 6 -0.05 -2.33 17.24
N ARG A 7 -0.56 -1.84 18.37
CA ARG A 7 -0.04 -2.18 19.71
C ARG A 7 -0.95 -3.16 20.45
N ARG A 8 -2.25 -3.05 20.22
CA ARG A 8 -3.27 -4.01 20.67
C ARG A 8 -4.27 -4.17 19.54
N PRO A 9 -4.55 -5.41 19.10
CA PRO A 9 -5.55 -5.63 18.08
C PRO A 9 -6.90 -5.15 18.56
N PHE A 10 -7.70 -4.62 17.63
CA PHE A 10 -9.06 -4.19 17.95
C PHE A 10 -9.89 -5.40 18.35
N ASN A 11 -10.27 -5.45 19.63
CA ASN A 11 -11.16 -6.46 20.15
C ASN A 11 -12.59 -5.90 20.20
N PHE A 12 -13.47 -6.50 19.41
CA PHE A 12 -14.87 -6.18 19.42
C PHE A 12 -15.56 -6.92 20.57
N VAL A 13 -16.10 -6.17 21.53
CA VAL A 13 -16.82 -6.72 22.68
C VAL A 13 -18.27 -6.29 22.57
N ALA A 14 -19.15 -7.27 22.38
CA ALA A 14 -20.59 -7.07 22.41
C ALA A 14 -21.14 -7.57 23.75
N ILE A 15 -21.99 -6.75 24.37
CA ILE A 15 -22.86 -7.17 25.48
C ILE A 15 -24.28 -7.16 24.92
N ASP A 16 -24.63 -8.25 24.25
CA ASP A 16 -25.91 -8.48 23.57
C ASP A 16 -26.77 -9.57 24.23
N ASP A 17 -26.31 -10.11 25.36
CA ASP A 17 -27.03 -11.15 26.11
C ASP A 17 -28.32 -10.59 26.74
N LEU A 18 -29.45 -11.24 26.46
CA LEU A 18 -30.77 -10.93 27.02
C LEU A 18 -30.83 -11.11 28.54
N THR A 19 -29.89 -11.88 29.11
CA THR A 19 -29.79 -12.09 30.56
C THR A 19 -28.93 -11.04 31.27
N SER A 20 -28.32 -10.12 30.53
CA SER A 20 -27.51 -9.04 31.08
C SER A 20 -28.38 -8.06 31.87
N GLU A 21 -27.94 -7.68 33.06
CA GLU A 21 -28.62 -6.71 33.94
C GLU A 21 -28.93 -5.39 33.21
N ARG A 22 -28.04 -4.95 32.32
CA ARG A 22 -28.22 -3.72 31.56
C ARG A 22 -29.30 -3.84 30.48
N VAL A 23 -29.41 -5.00 29.83
CA VAL A 23 -30.46 -5.26 28.85
C VAL A 23 -31.81 -5.37 29.56
N PHE A 24 -31.89 -6.05 30.70
CA PHE A 24 -33.13 -6.21 31.46
C PHE A 24 -33.67 -4.90 32.05
N LEU A 25 -32.80 -4.07 32.63
CA LEU A 25 -33.21 -2.82 33.28
C LEU A 25 -33.41 -1.65 32.32
N GLN A 26 -32.59 -1.57 31.26
CA GLN A 26 -32.52 -0.39 30.38
C GLN A 26 -32.92 -0.68 28.94
N ASN A 27 -33.15 -1.95 28.55
CA ASN A 27 -33.41 -2.36 27.17
C ASN A 27 -32.36 -1.86 26.17
N GLU A 28 -31.09 -1.80 26.59
CA GLU A 28 -29.98 -1.31 25.79
C GLU A 28 -28.91 -2.38 25.60
N PHE A 29 -28.50 -2.57 24.34
CA PHE A 29 -27.32 -3.36 23.97
C PHE A 29 -26.13 -2.40 23.79
N ALA A 30 -24.93 -2.77 24.27
CA ALA A 30 -23.73 -2.00 23.88
C ALA A 30 -22.69 -2.84 23.16
N TYR A 31 -22.02 -2.12 22.28
CA TYR A 31 -20.94 -2.59 21.45
C TYR A 31 -19.76 -1.67 21.70
N GLY A 32 -18.67 -2.24 22.18
CA GLY A 32 -17.41 -1.55 22.41
C GLY A 32 -16.34 -2.13 21.51
N THR A 33 -15.41 -1.27 21.10
CA THR A 33 -14.15 -1.72 20.50
C THR A 33 -13.02 -1.16 21.36
N ASP A 34 -12.18 -2.04 21.90
CA ASP A 34 -10.93 -1.64 22.54
C ASP A 34 -9.77 -1.99 21.61
N GLY A 35 -8.89 -1.03 21.36
CA GLY A 35 -7.74 -1.22 20.51
C GLY A 35 -6.82 -0.03 20.57
N ARG A 36 -5.54 -0.27 20.32
CA ARG A 36 -4.53 0.79 20.35
C ARG A 36 -3.62 0.66 19.15
N SER A 37 -3.68 1.67 18.30
CA SER A 37 -2.80 1.82 17.14
C SER A 37 -2.15 3.19 17.12
N ASN A 38 -1.03 3.30 16.42
CA ASN A 38 -0.41 4.57 16.06
C ASN A 38 -0.24 4.65 14.54
N VAL A 39 -0.35 5.85 14.00
CA VAL A 39 -0.14 6.15 12.59
C VAL A 39 0.84 7.30 12.50
N GLY A 40 1.89 7.12 11.71
CA GLY A 40 2.91 8.15 11.51
C GLY A 40 3.47 8.14 10.09
N PHE A 41 4.13 9.23 9.73
CA PHE A 41 4.93 9.27 8.53
C PHE A 41 6.25 8.55 8.78
N GLY A 42 6.53 7.54 7.95
CA GLY A 42 7.84 6.88 7.91
C GLY A 42 8.86 7.72 7.13
N PHE A 43 10.10 7.25 7.12
CA PHE A 43 11.16 7.88 6.33
C PHE A 43 10.85 7.84 4.84
N TRP A 44 11.10 8.96 4.16
CA TRP A 44 10.85 9.11 2.71
C TRP A 44 11.53 8.04 1.86
N GLN A 45 12.68 7.50 2.31
CA GLN A 45 13.45 6.48 1.61
C GLN A 45 12.67 5.16 1.45
N THR A 46 11.70 4.89 2.34
CA THR A 46 10.94 3.62 2.39
C THR A 46 9.84 3.50 1.34
N CYS A 47 9.69 4.49 0.45
CA CYS A 47 8.75 4.39 -0.66
C CYS A 47 9.22 5.19 -1.86
N VAL A 48 8.97 4.66 -3.06
CA VAL A 48 9.12 5.39 -4.32
C VAL A 48 7.74 5.58 -4.93
N GLY A 49 7.37 6.83 -5.19
CA GLY A 49 6.17 7.18 -5.96
C GLY A 49 6.55 7.52 -7.39
N SER A 50 6.07 6.75 -8.37
CA SER A 50 6.26 7.03 -9.79
C SER A 50 4.94 7.37 -10.49
N LYS A 51 4.98 8.37 -11.38
CA LYS A 51 3.87 8.73 -12.29
C LYS A 51 4.05 8.14 -13.70
N ALA A 52 5.17 7.45 -13.96
CA ALA A 52 5.46 6.86 -15.26
C ALA A 52 4.59 5.63 -15.52
N ALA A 53 4.51 5.21 -16.79
CA ALA A 53 3.81 3.98 -17.15
C ALA A 53 4.44 2.77 -16.44
N LEU A 54 3.61 1.84 -15.97
CA LEU A 54 4.07 0.65 -15.27
C LEU A 54 4.63 -0.37 -16.29
N THR A 55 5.95 -0.37 -16.45
CA THR A 55 6.71 -1.27 -17.34
C THR A 55 7.79 -1.99 -16.53
N ARG A 56 8.35 -3.08 -17.08
CA ARG A 56 9.43 -3.83 -16.43
C ARG A 56 10.65 -2.95 -16.11
N ALA A 57 11.11 -2.16 -17.08
CA ALA A 57 12.25 -1.26 -16.90
C ALA A 57 12.01 -0.22 -15.79
N ASN A 58 10.78 0.31 -15.70
CA ASN A 58 10.44 1.29 -14.67
C ASN A 58 10.32 0.66 -13.28
N TYR A 59 9.90 -0.61 -13.21
CA TYR A 59 9.89 -1.37 -11.96
C TYR A 59 11.32 -1.61 -11.45
N GLU A 60 12.22 -2.10 -12.31
CA GLU A 60 13.64 -2.31 -11.98
C GLU A 60 14.35 -1.03 -11.54
N ALA A 61 14.08 0.09 -12.22
CA ALA A 61 14.61 1.39 -11.83
C ALA A 61 14.10 1.82 -10.45
N ALA A 62 12.82 1.58 -10.13
CA ALA A 62 12.25 1.91 -8.83
C ALA A 62 12.81 1.02 -7.70
N VAL A 63 12.98 -0.28 -7.94
CA VAL A 63 13.59 -1.22 -6.99
C VAL A 63 15.05 -0.84 -6.74
N SER A 64 15.81 -0.58 -7.80
CA SER A 64 17.21 -0.14 -7.70
C SER A 64 17.35 1.18 -6.96
N ALA A 65 16.43 2.12 -7.18
CA ALA A 65 16.41 3.39 -6.48
C ALA A 65 16.12 3.24 -4.98
N MET A 66 15.34 2.24 -4.55
CA MET A 66 15.11 1.96 -3.12
C MET A 66 16.30 1.24 -2.48
N MET A 67 16.85 0.22 -3.15
CA MET A 67 17.98 -0.57 -2.65
C MET A 67 19.29 0.23 -2.65
N GLY A 68 19.43 1.20 -3.56
CA GLY A 68 20.65 1.99 -3.73
C GLY A 68 20.80 3.19 -2.79
N ILE A 69 19.85 3.43 -1.88
CA ILE A 69 19.94 4.57 -0.94
C ILE A 69 20.98 4.24 0.14
N PRO A 70 22.11 5.00 0.20
CA PRO A 70 23.09 4.83 1.25
C PRO A 70 22.62 5.48 2.56
N ASN A 71 23.08 4.95 3.69
CA ASN A 71 23.00 5.64 4.97
C ASN A 71 23.99 6.83 5.02
N SER A 72 23.95 7.63 6.09
CA SER A 72 24.87 8.78 6.25
C SER A 72 26.36 8.39 6.34
N ASN A 73 26.66 7.10 6.52
CA ASN A 73 28.01 6.53 6.60
C ASN A 73 28.44 5.83 5.29
N GLY A 74 27.58 5.81 4.25
CA GLY A 74 27.85 5.18 2.97
C GLY A 74 27.46 3.69 2.86
N ASP A 75 26.99 3.04 3.93
CA ASP A 75 26.54 1.64 3.86
C ASP A 75 25.10 1.55 3.33
N PRO A 76 24.75 0.46 2.61
CA PRO A 76 23.38 0.23 2.16
C PRO A 76 22.43 0.05 3.35
N LEU A 77 21.26 0.68 3.28
CA LEU A 77 20.26 0.65 4.35
C LEU A 77 19.53 -0.69 4.50
N GLY A 78 19.85 -1.68 3.65
CA GLY A 78 19.24 -3.02 3.67
C GLY A 78 17.75 -3.05 3.29
N MET A 79 17.29 -2.06 2.53
CA MET A 79 15.89 -1.92 2.15
C MET A 79 15.51 -2.89 1.04
N ASN A 80 14.45 -3.67 1.27
CA ASN A 80 13.82 -4.50 0.25
C ASN A 80 12.36 -4.05 0.06
N PRO A 81 11.90 -3.78 -1.16
CA PRO A 81 10.51 -3.45 -1.41
C PRO A 81 9.62 -4.67 -1.17
N THR A 82 8.51 -4.47 -0.47
CA THR A 82 7.58 -5.55 -0.11
C THR A 82 6.19 -5.39 -0.73
N LEU A 83 5.78 -4.15 -1.02
CA LEU A 83 4.42 -3.82 -1.44
C LEU A 83 4.42 -2.88 -2.65
N LEU A 84 3.69 -3.25 -3.70
CA LEU A 84 3.40 -2.41 -4.86
C LEU A 84 1.93 -1.96 -4.83
N VAL A 85 1.71 -0.65 -4.67
CA VAL A 85 0.37 -0.05 -4.69
C VAL A 85 0.08 0.53 -6.07
N VAL A 86 -1.00 0.07 -6.71
CA VAL A 86 -1.42 0.55 -8.04
C VAL A 86 -2.87 1.01 -8.06
N GLY A 87 -3.16 1.99 -8.92
CA GLY A 87 -4.53 2.40 -9.22
C GLY A 87 -5.24 1.42 -10.17
N LYS A 88 -6.57 1.51 -10.23
CA LYS A 88 -7.44 0.62 -11.03
C LYS A 88 -7.00 0.50 -12.51
N ASN A 89 -6.54 1.60 -13.11
CA ASN A 89 -6.14 1.64 -14.52
C ASN A 89 -4.88 0.80 -14.81
N ASN A 90 -3.99 0.67 -13.84
CA ASN A 90 -2.73 -0.09 -13.97
C ASN A 90 -2.86 -1.54 -13.50
N ARG A 91 -4.06 -1.98 -13.10
CA ARG A 91 -4.31 -3.36 -12.62
C ARG A 91 -3.83 -4.42 -13.61
N GLY A 92 -4.11 -4.24 -14.90
CA GLY A 92 -3.73 -5.22 -15.94
C GLY A 92 -2.22 -5.36 -16.05
N ALA A 93 -1.51 -4.24 -16.18
CA ALA A 93 -0.04 -4.22 -16.23
C ALA A 93 0.60 -4.77 -14.96
N ALA A 94 0.04 -4.44 -13.79
CA ALA A 94 0.56 -4.91 -12.52
C ALA A 94 0.39 -6.42 -12.31
N LYS A 95 -0.77 -6.97 -12.70
CA LYS A 95 -1.00 -8.42 -12.68
C LYS A 95 -0.09 -9.14 -13.67
N ALA A 96 0.11 -8.59 -14.86
CA ALA A 96 1.05 -9.15 -15.84
C ALA A 96 2.51 -9.14 -15.34
N LEU A 97 2.91 -8.13 -14.57
CA LEU A 97 4.28 -8.03 -14.06
C LEU A 97 4.55 -8.89 -12.82
N ILE A 98 3.60 -8.97 -11.88
CA ILE A 98 3.84 -9.58 -10.56
C ILE A 98 3.16 -10.95 -10.39
N GLU A 99 1.97 -11.14 -10.99
CA GLU A 99 1.16 -12.36 -10.82
C GLU A 99 1.20 -13.29 -12.04
N ALA A 100 1.71 -12.87 -13.20
CA ALA A 100 1.82 -13.75 -14.35
C ALA A 100 3.10 -14.60 -14.26
N ILE A 101 2.94 -15.91 -14.43
CA ILE A 101 4.05 -16.88 -14.43
C ILE A 101 4.87 -16.76 -15.72
N THR A 102 4.20 -16.42 -16.83
CA THR A 102 4.80 -16.27 -18.16
C THR A 102 4.94 -14.79 -18.52
N ALA A 103 6.12 -14.41 -18.98
CA ALA A 103 6.36 -13.12 -19.61
C ALA A 103 5.79 -13.08 -21.05
N ASP A 104 5.54 -11.86 -21.56
CA ASP A 104 5.23 -11.62 -22.97
C ASP A 104 6.36 -12.19 -23.85
N GLY A 105 6.11 -13.32 -24.49
CA GLY A 105 7.11 -14.07 -25.28
C GLY A 105 7.36 -15.51 -24.81
N GLY A 106 6.65 -16.01 -23.81
CA GLY A 106 6.68 -17.43 -23.42
C GLY A 106 7.84 -17.85 -22.50
N GLY A 107 8.66 -16.89 -22.06
CA GLY A 107 9.68 -17.11 -21.02
C GLY A 107 9.12 -17.01 -19.60
N SER A 108 9.81 -17.61 -18.62
CA SER A 108 9.45 -17.46 -17.20
C SER A 108 9.62 -16.02 -16.73
N ASN A 109 8.64 -15.49 -16.00
CA ASN A 109 8.72 -14.15 -15.42
C ASN A 109 9.58 -14.15 -14.15
N ILE A 110 10.63 -13.33 -14.14
CA ILE A 110 11.57 -13.21 -13.01
C ILE A 110 10.91 -12.54 -11.79
N TYR A 111 9.96 -11.63 -12.01
CA TYR A 111 9.30 -10.84 -10.95
C TYR A 111 8.04 -11.49 -10.39
N TYR A 112 7.83 -12.76 -10.67
CA TYR A 112 6.68 -13.49 -10.16
C TYR A 112 6.73 -13.58 -8.63
N LYS A 113 5.74 -12.99 -7.94
CA LYS A 113 5.64 -12.88 -6.48
C LYS A 113 6.80 -12.19 -5.77
N ASP A 114 7.50 -11.28 -6.47
CA ASP A 114 8.56 -10.48 -5.86
C ASP A 114 8.03 -9.51 -4.79
N VAL A 115 6.85 -8.91 -5.04
CA VAL A 115 6.16 -7.98 -4.14
C VAL A 115 4.67 -8.29 -4.01
N GLU A 116 4.06 -7.90 -2.89
CA GLU A 116 2.62 -7.97 -2.70
C GLU A 116 1.93 -6.87 -3.53
N LEU A 117 0.89 -7.23 -4.29
CA LEU A 117 0.17 -6.31 -5.16
C LEU A 117 -1.11 -5.79 -4.48
N LEU A 118 -1.14 -4.50 -4.13
CA LEU A 118 -2.33 -3.84 -3.60
C LEU A 118 -2.97 -2.93 -4.65
N ILE A 119 -4.18 -3.28 -5.08
CA ILE A 119 -4.97 -2.47 -6.02
C ILE A 119 -5.88 -1.53 -5.22
N SER A 120 -5.53 -0.25 -5.15
CA SER A 120 -6.31 0.74 -4.41
C SER A 120 -7.28 1.51 -5.33
N PRO A 121 -8.58 1.57 -5.01
CA PRO A 121 -9.57 2.29 -5.83
C PRO A 121 -9.45 3.82 -5.73
N PHE A 122 -8.73 4.33 -4.73
CA PHE A 122 -8.63 5.77 -4.45
C PHE A 122 -7.42 6.46 -5.10
N VAL A 123 -6.52 5.70 -5.73
CA VAL A 123 -5.37 6.25 -6.45
C VAL A 123 -5.85 6.80 -7.80
N LYS A 124 -6.02 8.12 -7.86
CA LYS A 124 -6.31 8.87 -9.08
C LYS A 124 -5.01 9.47 -9.61
N ASN A 125 -4.81 9.43 -10.93
CA ASN A 125 -3.77 10.27 -11.53
C ASN A 125 -4.13 11.74 -11.23
N PRO A 126 -3.16 12.58 -10.83
CA PRO A 126 -3.43 14.00 -10.71
C PRO A 126 -3.93 14.52 -12.07
N PRO A 127 -4.94 15.40 -12.09
CA PRO A 127 -5.38 16.01 -13.33
C PRO A 127 -4.17 16.64 -14.04
N ALA A 128 -4.12 16.51 -15.36
CA ALA A 128 -3.08 17.18 -16.15
C ALA A 128 -3.06 18.66 -15.77
N PRO A 129 -1.87 19.29 -15.65
CA PRO A 129 -1.80 20.73 -15.46
C PRO A 129 -2.67 21.41 -16.54
N PRO A 130 -3.44 22.46 -16.21
CA PRO A 130 -4.12 23.23 -17.22
C PRO A 130 -3.08 23.65 -18.28
N ALA A 131 -3.43 23.47 -19.56
CA ALA A 131 -2.56 23.89 -20.65
C ALA A 131 -2.15 25.36 -20.42
N PRO A 132 -0.88 25.73 -20.67
CA PRO A 132 -0.50 27.14 -20.61
C PRO A 132 -1.47 27.92 -21.50
N ALA A 133 -2.01 29.02 -20.96
CA ALA A 133 -2.85 29.91 -21.75
C ALA A 133 -2.08 30.31 -23.03
N PRO A 134 -2.73 30.36 -24.21
CA PRO A 134 -2.07 30.91 -25.38
C PRO A 134 -1.59 32.33 -25.02
N GLU A 135 -0.28 32.55 -25.07
CA GLU A 135 0.29 33.89 -24.98
C GLU A 135 -0.24 34.68 -26.18
N GLU A 136 -0.93 35.79 -25.89
CA GLU A 136 -1.40 36.78 -26.88
C GLU A 136 -0.24 37.71 -27.28
#